data_AF-A0A416D878-F1
#
_entry.id   AF-A0A416D878-F1
#
_cell.length_a   1.000
_cell.length_b   1.000
_cell.length_c   1.000
_cell.angle_alpha   90.00
_cell.angle_beta   90.00
_cell.angle_gamma   90.00
#
_symmetry.space_group_name_H-M   'P 1'
#
loop_
_entity.id
_entity.type
_entity.pdbx_description
1 polymer ?
#
loop_
_entity_poly.entity_id
_entity_poly.type
_entity_poly.pdbx_seq_one_letter_code
_entity_poly.pdbx_strand_id
1 'polypeptide(L)'
;MFEVNDIPPIDGWELQQLIAENVQHEEFLFFRFYAGDEQDYFGPDSYTKRYECFCTACRERFTEPHSAGPASKWRICPRCGRYIHASRWPANDRRKALAGCSFAFHFFQRGQRGEVWMTSLQVRMNPDFLDCKYAANEYARYVFFEGGARKWIWKQSLCFGDGWKLLTNCNFVGWTTFAGNRRANVWALPSEQELRGTCLQYSQLEHAYAALQDLPNYLALYCKYPAAEYLWKMGLGHWLREREHGWGHRFRMLVNLRAKTPDKLFRGLDKADIRLFRRENLGLAAAFEYRTLKSAGAARPDKASAAFASALAFSVDWSDIVQECEIEIRQWRKYIERQSRRAERALSTMLIEHRDYLDQLRRLGIYGDRLPDDLHEAHARLSERERRLANRGKNEKFRTRRRLLGWMCWRYKGMLIRPVDSAEEIVREGEEMRDFIKNAVSNGLTAAELLTCMTAAVVAFGFGAYECDYRKFFVAEARKVWRMKSKASP
;
A
#
# COMPACT_ATOMS: atom_id res chain seq x y z
N MET A 1 29.78 26.67 -7.71
CA MET A 1 29.30 25.48 -6.98
C MET A 1 28.20 25.99 -6.06
N PHE A 2 26.99 25.40 -6.04
CA PHE A 2 25.87 25.95 -5.26
C PHE A 2 26.03 25.67 -3.77
N GLU A 3 26.02 26.72 -2.97
CA GLU A 3 26.04 26.69 -1.50
C GLU A 3 24.65 26.93 -0.92
N VAL A 4 24.45 26.57 0.36
CA VAL A 4 23.12 26.60 0.99
C VAL A 4 22.49 28.00 1.02
N ASN A 5 23.31 29.05 1.01
CA ASN A 5 22.89 30.45 1.08
C ASN A 5 22.71 31.10 -0.31
N ASP A 6 22.93 30.36 -1.40
CA ASP A 6 22.71 30.85 -2.77
C ASP A 6 21.21 30.84 -3.16
N ILE A 7 20.34 30.43 -2.24
CA ILE A 7 18.90 30.36 -2.45
C ILE A 7 18.29 31.77 -2.64
N PRO A 8 17.37 31.96 -3.60
CA PRO A 8 16.64 33.22 -3.72
C PRO A 8 15.88 33.54 -2.42
N PRO A 9 15.96 34.77 -1.89
CA PRO A 9 15.15 35.16 -0.75
C PRO A 9 13.66 35.17 -1.13
N ILE A 10 12.80 34.89 -0.16
CA ILE A 10 11.34 35.12 -0.26
C ILE A 10 10.93 36.03 0.89
N ASP A 11 10.11 37.02 0.59
CA ASP A 11 9.59 37.92 1.63
C ASP A 11 8.51 37.23 2.48
N GLY A 12 8.39 37.63 3.75
CA GLY A 12 7.42 37.04 4.68
C GLY A 12 5.96 37.27 4.28
N TRP A 13 5.65 38.35 3.55
CA TRP A 13 4.31 38.60 3.00
C TRP A 13 4.04 37.72 1.78
N GLU A 14 4.99 37.65 0.85
CA GLU A 14 4.90 36.80 -0.34
C GLU A 14 4.71 35.32 0.04
N LEU A 15 5.47 34.84 1.02
CA LEU A 15 5.31 33.48 1.54
C LEU A 15 3.92 33.25 2.16
N GLN A 16 3.37 34.22 2.89
CA GLN A 16 2.03 34.11 3.47
C GLN A 16 0.95 34.03 2.38
N GLN A 17 1.07 34.84 1.34
CA GLN A 17 0.16 34.81 0.21
C GLN A 17 0.23 33.45 -0.51
N LEU A 18 1.44 32.96 -0.77
CA LEU A 18 1.66 31.67 -1.42
C LEU A 18 1.06 30.51 -0.63
N ILE A 19 1.19 30.53 0.71
CA ILE A 19 0.55 29.54 1.59
C ILE A 19 -0.97 29.67 1.52
N ALA A 20 -1.52 30.89 1.56
CA ALA A 20 -2.97 31.13 1.55
C ALA A 20 -3.65 30.69 0.25
N GLU A 21 -2.96 30.79 -0.89
CA GLU A 21 -3.46 30.35 -2.20
C GLU A 21 -3.50 28.82 -2.34
N ASN A 22 -2.61 28.11 -1.63
CA ASN A 22 -2.41 26.66 -1.80
C ASN A 22 -2.94 25.81 -0.65
N VAL A 23 -3.26 26.40 0.51
CA VAL A 23 -3.69 25.66 1.70
C VAL A 23 -5.13 25.98 2.07
N GLN A 24 -5.94 24.93 2.17
CA GLN A 24 -7.22 24.98 2.88
C GLN A 24 -7.01 24.35 4.26
N HIS A 25 -7.19 25.14 5.31
CA HIS A 25 -7.18 24.67 6.69
C HIS A 25 -8.34 25.30 7.45
N GLU A 26 -8.64 24.74 8.63
CA GLU A 26 -9.66 25.30 9.51
C GLU A 26 -9.27 26.71 9.97
N GLU A 27 -10.22 27.63 9.91
CA GLU A 27 -10.11 28.95 10.50
C GLU A 27 -10.85 28.94 11.83
N PHE A 28 -10.31 29.62 12.83
CA PHE A 28 -10.89 29.74 14.16
C PHE A 28 -11.42 31.14 14.43
N LEU A 29 -12.50 31.19 15.21
CA LEU A 29 -12.96 32.38 15.91
C LEU A 29 -12.79 32.15 17.41
N PHE A 30 -11.80 32.81 18.00
CA PHE A 30 -11.60 32.78 19.45
C PHE A 30 -12.49 33.82 20.11
N PHE A 31 -13.22 33.42 21.16
CA PHE A 31 -14.06 34.34 21.90
C PHE A 31 -13.88 34.20 23.41
N ARG A 32 -14.00 35.32 24.13
CA ARG A 32 -14.19 35.35 25.59
C ARG A 32 -15.34 36.28 25.93
N PHE A 33 -15.99 35.98 27.05
CA PHE A 33 -16.98 36.89 27.61
C PHE A 33 -16.24 38.06 28.27
N TYR A 34 -16.60 39.26 27.84
CA TYR A 34 -16.16 40.51 28.43
C TYR A 34 -17.33 41.04 29.27
N ALA A 35 -17.21 40.90 30.59
CA ALA A 35 -17.92 41.77 31.52
C ALA A 35 -16.99 42.98 31.70
N GLY A 36 -17.48 44.20 31.47
CA GLY A 36 -16.69 45.41 31.68
C GLY A 36 -16.08 45.48 33.08
N ASP A 37 -15.13 46.39 33.29
CA ASP A 37 -14.60 46.66 34.63
C ASP A 37 -15.76 46.87 35.61
N GLU A 38 -15.66 46.26 36.79
CA GLU A 38 -16.73 46.17 37.81
C GLU A 38 -17.21 47.56 38.35
N GLN A 39 -16.68 48.66 37.82
CA GLN A 39 -17.01 50.03 38.23
C GLN A 39 -18.12 50.70 37.40
N ASP A 40 -18.57 50.13 36.28
CA ASP A 40 -19.64 50.70 35.44
C ASP A 40 -21.00 49.98 35.64
N TYR A 41 -21.57 50.14 36.84
CA TYR A 41 -22.82 49.47 37.26
C TYR A 41 -24.12 50.12 36.73
N PHE A 42 -24.04 51.26 36.02
CA PHE A 42 -25.22 52.07 35.65
C PHE A 42 -25.51 52.19 34.13
N GLY A 43 -24.94 51.32 33.30
CA GLY A 43 -25.30 51.22 31.87
C GLY A 43 -26.36 50.14 31.59
N PRO A 44 -27.28 50.32 30.62
CA PRO A 44 -28.21 49.26 30.22
C PRO A 44 -27.46 48.00 29.76
N ASP A 45 -28.02 46.81 30.06
CA ASP A 45 -27.45 45.47 29.77
C ASP A 45 -26.95 45.29 28.31
N SER A 46 -27.43 46.11 27.38
CA SER A 46 -27.02 46.13 25.97
C SER A 46 -25.58 46.63 25.74
N TYR A 47 -24.95 47.27 26.73
CA TYR A 47 -23.56 47.76 26.64
C TYR A 47 -22.56 46.98 27.51
N THR A 48 -23.02 46.23 28.51
CA THR A 48 -22.15 45.65 29.56
C THR A 48 -21.75 44.18 29.34
N LYS A 49 -22.49 43.43 28.49
CA LYS A 49 -22.22 42.01 28.22
C LYS A 49 -21.89 41.77 26.75
N ARG A 50 -20.60 41.71 26.42
CA ARG A 50 -20.11 41.52 25.04
C ARG A 50 -19.19 40.31 24.94
N TYR A 51 -19.11 39.73 23.75
CA TYR A 51 -18.03 38.84 23.38
C TYR A 51 -16.88 39.66 22.81
N GLU A 52 -15.68 39.47 23.34
CA GLU A 52 -14.46 39.86 22.64
C GLU A 52 -14.05 38.70 21.74
N CYS A 53 -13.90 38.98 20.45
CA CYS A 53 -13.69 38.01 19.40
C CYS A 53 -12.39 38.30 18.64
N PHE A 54 -11.72 37.25 18.20
CA PHE A 54 -10.61 37.31 17.25
C PHE A 54 -10.78 36.24 16.19
N CYS A 55 -10.82 36.68 14.93
CA CYS A 55 -10.95 35.77 13.79
C CYS A 55 -9.59 35.57 13.13
N THR A 56 -9.16 34.32 13.00
CA THR A 56 -7.90 33.95 12.32
C THR A 56 -7.92 34.18 10.82
N ALA A 57 -9.11 34.26 10.21
CA ALA A 57 -9.27 34.43 8.77
C ALA A 57 -9.09 35.90 8.34
N CYS A 58 -9.76 36.85 9.01
CA CYS A 58 -9.57 38.29 8.74
C CYS A 58 -8.49 38.94 9.61
N ARG A 59 -8.01 38.25 10.64
CA ARG A 59 -7.03 38.74 11.62
C ARG A 59 -7.49 39.97 12.39
N GLU A 60 -8.80 40.23 12.45
CA GLU A 60 -9.36 41.34 13.21
C GLU A 60 -9.79 40.90 14.61
N ARG A 61 -9.57 41.81 15.57
CA ARG A 61 -10.23 41.80 16.87
C ARG A 61 -11.46 42.69 16.82
N PHE A 62 -12.57 42.20 17.33
CA PHE A 62 -13.83 42.93 17.34
C PHE A 62 -14.70 42.49 18.52
N THR A 63 -15.76 43.23 18.81
CA THR A 63 -16.70 42.87 19.87
C THR A 63 -18.10 42.71 19.32
N GLU A 64 -18.80 41.70 19.82
CA GLU A 64 -20.18 41.40 19.44
C GLU A 64 -21.08 41.38 20.69
N PRO A 65 -22.34 41.83 20.59
CA PRO A 65 -23.24 41.84 21.72
C PRO A 65 -23.62 40.40 22.10
N HIS A 66 -23.78 40.13 23.40
CA HIS A 66 -24.23 38.80 23.87
C HIS A 66 -25.63 38.41 23.33
N SER A 67 -26.45 39.40 22.95
CA SER A 67 -27.76 39.19 22.31
C SER A 67 -27.68 38.53 20.93
N ALA A 68 -26.51 38.48 20.29
CA ALA A 68 -26.29 37.76 19.03
C ALA A 68 -26.29 36.22 19.18
N GLY A 69 -26.56 35.72 20.40
CA GLY A 69 -26.60 34.31 20.71
C GLY A 69 -25.25 33.73 21.16
N PRO A 70 -25.20 32.43 21.50
CA PRO A 70 -24.00 31.82 22.06
C PRO A 70 -22.88 31.72 21.02
N ALA A 71 -21.77 32.42 21.25
CA ALA A 71 -20.63 32.47 20.34
C ALA A 71 -20.02 31.10 20.03
N SER A 72 -20.13 30.12 20.93
CA SER A 72 -19.70 28.73 20.70
C SER A 72 -20.43 28.03 19.54
N LYS A 73 -21.61 28.51 19.17
CA LYS A 73 -22.41 27.95 18.06
C LYS A 73 -22.18 28.67 16.73
N TRP A 74 -21.39 29.74 16.69
CA TRP A 74 -21.11 30.43 15.44
C TRP A 74 -20.28 29.53 14.51
N ARG A 75 -20.59 29.63 13.22
CA ARG A 75 -19.92 28.90 12.12
C ARG A 75 -19.41 29.83 11.03
N ILE A 76 -19.81 31.10 11.09
CA ILE A 76 -19.44 32.14 10.14
C ILE A 76 -18.92 33.32 10.95
N CYS A 77 -17.81 33.90 10.51
CA CYS A 77 -17.28 35.11 11.12
C CYS A 77 -18.22 36.31 10.82
N PRO A 78 -18.73 37.03 11.84
CA PRO A 78 -19.60 38.20 11.63
C PRO A 78 -18.96 39.34 10.81
N ARG A 79 -17.62 39.42 10.81
CA ARG A 79 -16.88 40.51 10.12
C ARG A 79 -16.57 40.21 8.67
N CYS A 80 -16.08 39.01 8.39
CA CYS A 80 -15.56 38.67 7.05
C CYS A 80 -16.39 37.61 6.32
N GLY A 81 -17.44 37.06 6.95
CA GLY A 81 -18.32 36.07 6.32
C GLY A 81 -17.68 34.70 6.06
N ARG A 82 -16.40 34.48 6.42
CA ARG A 82 -15.74 33.19 6.24
C ARG A 82 -16.24 32.15 7.23
N TYR A 83 -16.21 30.89 6.80
CA TYR A 83 -16.49 29.74 7.65
C TYR A 83 -15.42 29.62 8.75
N ILE A 84 -15.84 29.40 10.00
CA ILE A 84 -14.98 29.33 11.17
C ILE A 84 -15.39 28.23 12.14
N HIS A 85 -14.42 27.79 12.94
CA HIS A 85 -14.62 26.98 14.14
C HIS A 85 -14.54 27.88 15.38
N ALA A 86 -15.67 28.05 16.07
CA ALA A 86 -15.70 28.88 17.28
C ALA A 86 -15.07 28.14 18.47
N SER A 87 -14.13 28.80 19.16
CA SER A 87 -13.44 28.24 20.33
C SER A 87 -13.30 29.29 21.44
N ARG A 88 -13.36 28.85 22.70
CA ARG A 88 -13.21 29.75 23.84
C ARG A 88 -11.74 30.19 23.99
N TRP A 89 -11.51 31.37 24.55
CA TRP A 89 -10.18 31.96 24.72
C TRP A 89 -9.53 31.72 26.11
N PRO A 90 -9.18 30.48 26.49
CA PRO A 90 -8.04 30.28 27.39
C PRO A 90 -6.74 30.28 26.60
N ALA A 91 -5.68 30.91 27.11
CA ALA A 91 -4.38 30.98 26.45
C ALA A 91 -3.81 29.57 26.08
N ASN A 92 -4.09 28.57 26.92
CA ASN A 92 -3.66 27.18 26.72
C ASN A 92 -4.48 26.45 25.64
N ASP A 93 -5.79 26.69 25.58
CA ASP A 93 -6.67 26.05 24.57
C ASP A 93 -6.45 26.65 23.18
N ARG A 94 -6.18 27.96 23.09
CA ARG A 94 -5.80 28.64 21.84
C ARG A 94 -4.57 28.01 21.21
N ARG A 95 -3.48 27.86 21.99
CA ARG A 95 -2.23 27.25 21.49
C ARG A 95 -2.43 25.81 21.05
N LYS A 96 -3.22 25.03 21.80
CA LYS A 96 -3.51 23.63 21.48
C LYS A 96 -4.35 23.48 20.21
N ALA A 97 -5.39 24.30 20.03
CA ALA A 97 -6.21 24.31 18.82
C ALA A 97 -5.38 24.69 17.58
N LEU A 98 -4.57 25.75 17.70
CA LEU A 98 -3.72 26.23 16.60
C LEU A 98 -2.55 25.28 16.29
N ALA A 99 -2.02 24.56 17.28
CA ALA A 99 -1.02 23.50 17.06
C ALA A 99 -1.57 22.34 16.21
N GLY A 100 -2.89 22.13 16.22
CA GLY A 100 -3.59 21.21 15.31
C GLY A 100 -3.43 21.62 13.84
N CYS A 101 -3.38 22.91 13.55
CA CYS A 101 -3.13 23.46 12.22
C CYS A 101 -1.64 23.52 11.91
N SER A 102 -1.08 22.36 11.56
CA SER A 102 0.31 22.23 11.16
C SER A 102 0.50 21.28 9.98
N PHE A 103 1.32 21.71 9.02
CA PHE A 103 1.58 21.00 7.77
C PHE A 103 3.00 21.29 7.27
N ALA A 104 3.51 20.41 6.42
CA ALA A 104 4.71 20.67 5.64
C ALA A 104 4.32 21.42 4.37
N PHE A 105 4.98 22.54 4.08
CA PHE A 105 4.74 23.34 2.88
C PHE A 105 5.97 23.31 1.99
N HIS A 106 5.78 23.04 0.71
CA HIS A 106 6.85 22.93 -0.28
C HIS A 106 6.55 23.85 -1.45
N PHE A 107 7.52 24.68 -1.83
CA PHE A 107 7.38 25.59 -2.95
C PHE A 107 8.69 25.69 -3.73
N PHE A 108 8.60 26.22 -4.94
CA PHE A 108 9.72 26.33 -5.86
C PHE A 108 10.03 27.80 -6.16
N GLN A 109 11.31 28.09 -6.34
CA GLN A 109 11.81 29.42 -6.68
C GLN A 109 12.78 29.32 -7.84
N ARG A 110 12.68 30.23 -8.79
CA ARG A 110 13.63 30.32 -9.91
C ARG A 110 14.92 31.00 -9.45
N GLY A 111 16.05 30.37 -9.74
CA GLY A 111 17.37 30.95 -9.55
C GLY A 111 17.83 31.80 -10.73
N GLN A 112 18.95 32.50 -10.56
CA GLN A 112 19.41 33.52 -11.52
C GLN A 112 19.93 32.91 -12.83
N ARG A 113 20.42 31.67 -12.82
CA ARG A 113 21.06 31.02 -13.97
C ARG A 113 20.20 29.91 -14.58
N GLY A 114 18.90 29.89 -14.27
CA GLY A 114 17.96 28.87 -14.74
C GLY A 114 17.89 27.61 -13.87
N GLU A 115 18.64 27.56 -12.76
CA GLU A 115 18.42 26.59 -11.69
C GLU A 115 17.07 26.80 -11.01
N VAL A 116 16.54 25.75 -10.39
CA VAL A 116 15.29 25.81 -9.63
C VAL A 116 15.56 25.34 -8.21
N TRP A 117 15.15 26.16 -7.25
CA TRP A 117 15.21 25.84 -5.83
C TRP A 117 13.87 25.30 -5.36
N MET A 118 13.89 24.37 -4.42
CA MET A 118 12.71 23.90 -3.70
C MET A 118 12.97 24.00 -2.21
N THR A 119 12.07 24.70 -1.52
CA THR A 119 12.16 24.98 -0.08
C THR A 119 11.06 24.21 0.64
N SER A 120 11.40 23.58 1.76
CA SER A 120 10.46 22.85 2.61
C SER A 120 10.38 23.49 4.00
N LEU A 121 9.17 23.85 4.38
CA LEU A 121 8.83 24.57 5.61
C LEU A 121 7.97 23.70 6.53
N GLN A 122 8.24 23.77 7.83
CA GLN A 122 7.30 23.36 8.86
C GLN A 122 6.43 24.57 9.18
N VAL A 123 5.17 24.52 8.76
CA VAL A 123 4.23 25.63 8.94
C VAL A 123 3.30 25.32 10.10
N ARG A 124 3.15 26.30 10.99
CA ARG A 124 2.20 26.29 12.10
C ARG A 124 1.46 27.61 12.11
N MET A 125 0.18 27.59 12.49
CA MET A 125 -0.53 28.86 12.71
C MET A 125 0.10 29.58 13.91
N ASN A 126 0.45 30.85 13.72
CA ASN A 126 1.11 31.65 14.75
C ASN A 126 0.11 31.92 15.88
N PRO A 127 0.38 31.51 17.13
CA PRO A 127 -0.56 31.72 18.23
C PRO A 127 -0.68 33.17 18.68
N ASP A 128 0.30 34.01 18.35
CA ASP A 128 0.40 35.37 18.87
C ASP A 128 -0.07 36.41 17.84
N PHE A 129 -0.07 36.05 16.55
CA PHE A 129 -0.56 36.87 15.42
C PHE A 129 -0.03 38.32 15.43
N LEU A 130 1.19 38.53 15.94
CA LEU A 130 1.80 39.86 16.04
C LEU A 130 2.13 40.43 14.65
N ASP A 131 2.86 39.65 13.84
CA ASP A 131 3.38 40.12 12.54
C ASP A 131 2.90 39.27 11.35
N CYS A 132 2.55 38.01 11.57
CA CYS A 132 2.23 37.06 10.52
C CYS A 132 1.20 36.01 10.97
N LYS A 133 0.43 35.48 9.99
CA LYS A 133 -0.55 34.40 10.25
C LYS A 133 0.14 33.07 10.57
N TYR A 134 1.29 32.81 9.97
CA TYR A 134 2.00 31.54 10.07
C TYR A 134 3.40 31.73 10.63
N ALA A 135 3.79 30.83 11.54
CA ALA A 135 5.19 30.60 11.88
C ALA A 135 5.71 29.48 10.97
N ALA A 136 6.71 29.79 10.13
CA ALA A 136 7.27 28.86 9.17
C ALA A 136 8.77 28.67 9.43
N ASN A 137 9.18 27.43 9.67
CA ASN A 137 10.58 27.08 9.88
C ASN A 137 11.09 26.21 8.74
N GLU A 138 12.12 26.67 8.03
CA GLU A 138 12.78 25.87 7.00
C GLU A 138 13.47 24.64 7.60
N TYR A 139 13.31 23.50 6.93
CA TYR A 139 13.96 22.26 7.36
C TYR A 139 14.66 21.50 6.23
N ALA A 140 14.34 21.81 4.97
CA ALA A 140 15.06 21.26 3.82
C ALA A 140 15.11 22.25 2.66
N ARG A 141 16.24 22.26 1.95
CA ARG A 141 16.48 23.02 0.72
C ARG A 141 16.98 22.07 -0.36
N TYR A 142 16.51 22.26 -1.57
CA TYR A 142 16.97 21.52 -2.74
C TYR A 142 17.29 22.54 -3.83
N VAL A 143 18.35 22.27 -4.60
CA VAL A 143 18.63 23.00 -5.84
C VAL A 143 18.77 21.98 -6.96
N PHE A 144 18.06 22.25 -8.05
CA PHE A 144 18.07 21.51 -9.30
C PHE A 144 18.77 22.36 -10.34
N PHE A 145 19.74 21.78 -11.04
CA PHE A 145 20.53 22.47 -12.06
C PHE A 145 20.94 21.50 -13.16
N GLU A 146 21.40 22.01 -14.29
CA GLU A 146 21.83 21.15 -15.39
C GLU A 146 22.95 20.19 -14.94
N GLY A 147 22.70 18.88 -15.09
CA GLY A 147 23.64 17.83 -14.71
C GLY A 147 23.50 17.29 -13.29
N GLY A 148 22.63 17.86 -12.44
CA GLY A 148 22.42 17.30 -11.10
C GLY A 148 21.51 18.08 -10.16
N ALA A 149 21.61 17.72 -8.88
CA ALA A 149 20.89 18.38 -7.80
C ALA A 149 21.68 18.29 -6.50
N ARG A 150 21.36 19.17 -5.55
CA ARG A 150 21.87 19.12 -4.17
C ARG A 150 20.72 19.27 -3.19
N LYS A 151 20.92 18.73 -1.99
CA LYS A 151 19.96 18.78 -0.90
C LYS A 151 20.66 19.11 0.41
N TRP A 152 20.11 20.06 1.14
CA TRP A 152 20.48 20.37 2.51
C TRP A 152 19.30 20.12 3.43
N ILE A 153 19.58 19.61 4.62
CA ILE A 153 18.60 19.50 5.70
C ILE A 153 19.08 20.30 6.91
N TRP A 154 18.15 20.96 7.58
CA TRP A 154 18.43 21.55 8.87
C TRP A 154 18.42 20.44 9.92
N LYS A 155 19.55 20.26 10.62
CA LYS A 155 19.60 19.35 11.78
C LYS A 155 19.69 20.18 13.05
N GLN A 156 18.72 19.99 13.94
CA GLN A 156 18.90 20.36 15.33
C GLN A 156 19.72 19.29 16.03
N SER A 157 20.83 19.68 16.63
CA SER A 157 21.72 18.79 17.37
C SER A 157 21.97 19.35 18.75
N LEU A 158 21.52 18.61 19.77
CA LEU A 158 21.74 18.95 21.18
C LEU A 158 23.23 19.09 21.55
N CYS A 159 24.15 18.51 20.76
CA CYS A 159 25.57 18.40 21.11
C CYS A 159 26.52 19.14 20.14
N PHE A 160 26.05 19.50 18.93
CA PHE A 160 26.94 19.98 17.85
C PHE A 160 26.44 21.29 17.20
N GLY A 161 25.47 21.95 17.82
CA GLY A 161 24.83 23.15 17.29
C GLY A 161 23.83 22.86 16.16
N ASP A 162 23.00 23.85 15.88
CA ASP A 162 22.02 23.81 14.79
C ASP A 162 22.67 24.25 13.48
N GLY A 163 22.37 23.57 12.38
CA GLY A 163 22.89 23.98 11.09
C GLY A 163 22.47 23.13 9.89
N TRP A 164 22.75 23.68 8.71
CA TRP A 164 22.53 23.03 7.43
C TRP A 164 23.55 21.93 7.17
N LYS A 165 23.07 20.73 6.79
CA LYS A 165 23.92 19.62 6.37
C LYS A 165 23.60 19.20 4.94
N LEU A 166 24.63 19.22 4.09
CA LEU A 166 24.56 18.68 2.74
C LEU A 166 24.42 17.16 2.79
N LEU A 167 23.50 16.62 1.98
CA LEU A 167 23.29 15.18 1.83
C LEU A 167 23.70 14.72 0.42
N THR A 168 24.09 13.45 0.32
CA THR A 168 24.49 12.81 -0.94
C THR A 168 23.30 12.35 -1.79
N ASN A 169 22.12 12.12 -1.18
CA ASN A 169 20.89 11.79 -1.88
C ASN A 169 19.93 12.97 -1.90
N CYS A 170 19.04 12.99 -2.90
CA CYS A 170 18.00 14.02 -3.06
C CYS A 170 16.60 13.48 -2.73
N ASN A 171 16.50 12.45 -1.89
CA ASN A 171 15.19 11.89 -1.52
C ASN A 171 14.35 12.92 -0.77
N PHE A 172 13.04 12.86 -0.92
CA PHE A 172 12.10 13.70 -0.18
C PHE A 172 12.20 13.47 1.33
N VAL A 173 12.07 14.55 2.10
CA VAL A 173 11.97 14.49 3.55
C VAL A 173 10.67 15.18 3.93
N GLY A 174 9.70 14.40 4.38
CA GLY A 174 8.48 14.93 4.97
C GLY A 174 8.69 15.35 6.42
N TRP A 175 7.79 16.18 6.94
CA TRP A 175 7.77 16.52 8.35
C TRP A 175 7.12 15.40 9.17
N THR A 176 7.91 14.76 10.02
CA THR A 176 7.46 13.78 11.01
C THR A 176 7.51 14.36 12.41
N THR A 177 6.51 14.03 13.22
CA THR A 177 6.48 14.36 14.65
C THR A 177 7.14 13.25 15.48
N PHE A 178 7.35 13.50 16.77
CA PHE A 178 8.05 12.61 17.71
C PHE A 178 7.46 11.18 17.78
N ALA A 179 6.18 10.99 17.45
CA ALA A 179 5.51 9.69 17.40
C ALA A 179 5.50 9.03 16.00
N GLY A 180 6.30 9.53 15.05
CA GLY A 180 6.32 9.03 13.67
C GLY A 180 5.14 9.48 12.80
N ASN A 181 4.17 10.21 13.37
CA ASN A 181 3.05 10.75 12.61
C ASN A 181 3.56 11.78 11.59
N ARG A 182 3.31 11.52 10.31
CA ARG A 182 3.61 12.44 9.21
C ARG A 182 2.54 13.52 9.16
N ARG A 183 2.99 14.78 9.05
CA ARG A 183 2.09 15.89 8.72
C ARG A 183 1.72 15.86 7.25
N ALA A 184 0.59 16.45 6.91
CA ALA A 184 0.20 16.62 5.51
C ALA A 184 1.27 17.43 4.77
N ASN A 185 1.58 17.03 3.53
CA ASN A 185 2.46 17.79 2.64
C ASN A 185 1.59 18.59 1.68
N VAL A 186 1.78 19.91 1.65
CA VAL A 186 1.12 20.81 0.70
C VAL A 186 2.18 21.37 -0.23
N TRP A 187 1.87 21.38 -1.52
CA TRP A 187 2.81 21.75 -2.58
C TRP A 187 2.27 22.94 -3.37
N ALA A 188 3.03 24.02 -3.43
CA ALA A 188 2.88 25.07 -4.42
C ALA A 188 3.79 24.71 -5.61
N LEU A 189 3.20 24.08 -6.63
CA LEU A 189 3.93 23.71 -7.84
C LEU A 189 4.09 24.93 -8.75
N PRO A 190 5.26 25.11 -9.39
CA PRO A 190 5.45 26.15 -10.39
C PRO A 190 4.65 25.80 -11.65
N SER A 191 4.08 26.83 -12.26
CA SER A 191 3.43 26.78 -13.55
C SER A 191 4.42 26.52 -14.69
N GLU A 192 3.93 26.06 -15.84
CA GLU A 192 4.76 25.90 -17.05
C GLU A 192 5.47 27.19 -17.47
N GLN A 193 4.85 28.36 -17.22
CA GLN A 193 5.43 29.66 -17.53
C GLN A 193 6.64 29.96 -16.65
N GLU A 194 6.54 29.69 -15.34
CA GLU A 194 7.65 29.88 -14.39
C GLU A 194 8.82 28.94 -14.68
N LEU A 195 8.52 27.72 -15.16
CA LEU A 195 9.52 26.74 -15.55
C LEU A 195 10.21 27.04 -16.88
N ARG A 196 9.70 27.97 -17.69
CA ARG A 196 10.25 28.27 -19.02
C ARG A 196 11.68 28.82 -18.94
N GLY A 197 12.61 28.20 -19.65
CA GLY A 197 14.02 28.55 -19.63
C GLY A 197 14.76 28.13 -18.35
N THR A 198 14.17 27.22 -17.57
CA THR A 198 14.82 26.59 -16.41
C THR A 198 15.27 25.17 -16.75
N CYS A 199 16.13 24.60 -15.90
CA CYS A 199 16.56 23.21 -16.01
C CYS A 199 15.42 22.19 -15.83
N LEU A 200 14.22 22.62 -15.43
CA LEU A 200 13.04 21.77 -15.20
C LEU A 200 11.94 21.96 -16.25
N GLN A 201 12.14 22.79 -17.28
CA GLN A 201 11.11 23.13 -18.27
C GLN A 201 10.40 21.91 -18.87
N TYR A 202 11.14 20.83 -19.15
CA TYR A 202 10.58 19.62 -19.77
C TYR A 202 10.51 18.43 -18.82
N SER A 203 10.60 18.66 -17.50
CA SER A 203 10.65 17.59 -16.50
C SER A 203 9.34 16.82 -16.37
N GLN A 204 8.25 17.25 -17.02
CA GLN A 204 6.92 16.64 -16.85
C GLN A 204 6.46 16.69 -15.38
N LEU A 205 6.69 17.84 -14.72
CA LEU A 205 6.51 18.02 -13.27
C LEU A 205 5.13 17.58 -12.78
N GLU A 206 4.06 17.99 -13.47
CA GLU A 206 2.68 17.66 -13.08
C GLU A 206 2.41 16.15 -13.13
N HIS A 207 2.88 15.48 -14.20
CA HIS A 207 2.75 14.03 -14.36
C HIS A 207 3.52 13.30 -13.26
N ALA A 208 4.74 13.77 -12.97
CA ALA A 208 5.56 13.22 -11.89
C ALA A 208 4.91 13.42 -10.52
N TYR A 209 4.36 14.61 -10.24
CA TYR A 209 3.67 14.89 -8.98
C TYR A 209 2.44 14.00 -8.79
N ALA A 210 1.65 13.78 -9.84
CA ALA A 210 0.45 12.95 -9.77
C ALA A 210 0.77 11.45 -9.57
N ALA A 211 1.92 10.96 -10.04
CA ALA A 211 2.22 9.53 -10.11
C ALA A 211 3.28 9.05 -9.11
N LEU A 212 4.18 9.92 -8.65
CA LEU A 212 5.36 9.56 -7.86
C LEU A 212 5.21 9.99 -6.39
N GLN A 213 5.91 9.27 -5.50
CA GLN A 213 5.91 9.59 -4.06
C GLN A 213 7.11 10.46 -3.67
N ASP A 214 8.20 10.40 -4.45
CA ASP A 214 9.45 11.11 -4.18
C ASP A 214 9.79 12.07 -5.33
N LEU A 215 8.98 13.13 -5.45
CA LEU A 215 9.13 14.14 -6.50
C LEU A 215 10.55 14.74 -6.59
N PRO A 216 11.22 15.14 -5.49
CA PRO A 216 12.58 15.69 -5.56
C PRO A 216 13.61 14.69 -6.07
N ASN A 217 13.48 13.40 -5.76
CA ASN A 217 14.37 12.36 -6.29
C ASN A 217 14.18 12.19 -7.80
N TYR A 218 12.93 12.23 -8.27
CA TYR A 218 12.65 12.26 -9.70
C TYR A 218 13.27 13.49 -10.39
N LEU A 219 13.09 14.68 -9.84
CA LEU A 219 13.65 15.91 -10.41
C LEU A 219 15.18 15.87 -10.44
N ALA A 220 15.82 15.35 -9.40
CA ALA A 220 17.26 15.11 -9.38
C ALA A 220 17.71 14.09 -10.45
N LEU A 221 16.93 13.02 -10.67
CA LEU A 221 17.18 12.05 -11.72
C LEU A 221 17.07 12.69 -13.11
N TYR A 222 16.03 13.50 -13.34
CA TYR A 222 15.79 14.20 -14.59
C TYR A 222 16.91 15.21 -14.89
N CYS A 223 17.31 16.02 -13.92
CA CYS A 223 18.41 16.99 -14.10
C CYS A 223 19.73 16.31 -14.50
N LYS A 224 19.97 15.10 -13.98
CA LYS A 224 21.13 14.29 -14.36
C LYS A 224 20.95 13.59 -15.71
N TYR A 225 19.72 13.20 -16.04
CA TYR A 225 19.39 12.45 -17.24
C TYR A 225 18.06 12.94 -17.86
N PRO A 226 18.10 13.99 -18.70
CA PRO A 226 16.90 14.57 -19.30
C PRO A 226 16.08 13.58 -20.14
N ALA A 227 16.71 12.51 -20.65
CA ALA A 227 16.04 11.43 -21.37
C ALA A 227 14.91 10.74 -20.58
N ALA A 228 14.84 10.92 -19.25
CA ALA A 228 13.71 10.46 -18.44
C ALA A 228 12.36 11.05 -18.88
N GLU A 229 12.36 12.26 -19.46
CA GLU A 229 11.20 12.90 -20.07
C GLU A 229 10.51 12.02 -21.11
N TYR A 230 11.29 11.29 -21.92
CA TYR A 230 10.74 10.45 -22.98
C TYR A 230 9.90 9.30 -22.43
N LEU A 231 10.15 8.84 -21.20
CA LEU A 231 9.32 7.80 -20.59
C LEU A 231 7.89 8.28 -20.38
N TRP A 232 7.69 9.51 -19.94
CA TRP A 232 6.37 10.13 -19.84
C TRP A 232 5.74 10.31 -21.22
N LYS A 233 6.48 10.89 -22.17
CA LYS A 233 5.99 11.13 -23.55
C LYS A 233 5.62 9.83 -24.29
N MET A 234 6.26 8.71 -23.95
CA MET A 234 5.97 7.40 -24.53
C MET A 234 4.89 6.63 -23.76
N GLY A 235 4.34 7.18 -22.67
CA GLY A 235 3.30 6.54 -21.86
C GLY A 235 3.82 5.42 -20.96
N LEU A 236 5.11 5.46 -20.60
CA LEU A 236 5.79 4.52 -19.70
C LEU A 236 6.15 5.17 -18.35
N GLY A 237 5.42 6.21 -17.95
CA GLY A 237 5.63 6.92 -16.69
C GLY A 237 5.53 6.02 -15.45
N HIS A 238 4.69 4.98 -15.50
CA HIS A 238 4.56 4.01 -14.40
C HIS A 238 5.85 3.23 -14.12
N TRP A 239 6.77 3.11 -15.08
CA TRP A 239 8.08 2.50 -14.84
C TRP A 239 8.95 3.32 -13.88
N LEU A 240 8.77 4.65 -13.83
CA LEU A 240 9.45 5.50 -12.86
C LEU A 240 8.89 5.27 -11.45
N ARG A 241 7.57 5.05 -11.32
CA ARG A 241 6.94 4.66 -10.05
C ARG A 241 7.42 3.30 -9.57
N GLU A 242 7.46 2.29 -10.44
CA GLU A 242 7.98 0.97 -10.09
C GLU A 242 9.46 1.03 -9.68
N ARG A 243 10.26 1.87 -10.36
CA ARG A 243 11.65 2.15 -9.97
C ARG A 243 11.73 2.68 -8.54
N GLU A 244 10.85 3.60 -8.13
CA GLU A 244 10.79 4.11 -6.75
C GLU A 244 10.45 3.02 -5.73
N HIS A 245 9.60 2.06 -6.12
CA HIS A 245 9.18 0.94 -5.26
C HIS A 245 10.16 -0.24 -5.25
N GLY A 246 11.44 0.00 -5.56
CA GLY A 246 12.51 -1.00 -5.43
C GLY A 246 12.90 -1.71 -6.72
N TRP A 247 12.23 -1.46 -7.85
CA TRP A 247 12.55 -2.11 -9.13
C TRP A 247 13.66 -1.41 -9.93
N GLY A 248 14.49 -0.59 -9.26
CA GLY A 248 15.54 0.21 -9.91
C GLY A 248 16.63 -0.61 -10.61
N HIS A 249 16.86 -1.87 -10.23
CA HIS A 249 17.76 -2.76 -10.98
C HIS A 249 17.17 -3.15 -12.35
N ARG A 250 15.93 -3.66 -12.39
CA ARG A 250 15.24 -4.00 -13.66
C ARG A 250 15.07 -2.78 -14.56
N PHE A 251 14.70 -1.63 -13.98
CA PHE A 251 14.67 -0.35 -14.70
C PHE A 251 16.02 -0.05 -15.37
N ARG A 252 17.13 -0.13 -14.64
CA ARG A 252 18.47 0.12 -15.19
C ARG A 252 18.86 -0.90 -16.25
N MET A 253 18.35 -2.13 -16.22
CA MET A 253 18.62 -3.12 -17.25
C MET A 253 17.90 -2.76 -18.54
N LEU A 254 16.63 -2.33 -18.47
CA LEU A 254 15.78 -2.02 -19.62
C LEU A 254 16.04 -0.63 -20.23
N VAL A 255 16.26 0.38 -19.37
CA VAL A 255 16.34 1.79 -19.77
C VAL A 255 17.76 2.31 -19.63
N ASN A 256 18.27 2.89 -20.70
CA ASN A 256 19.53 3.60 -20.76
C ASN A 256 19.29 5.12 -20.73
N LEU A 257 19.17 5.68 -19.54
CA LEU A 257 19.00 7.13 -19.35
C LEU A 257 20.20 7.98 -19.81
N ARG A 258 21.35 7.37 -20.10
CA ARG A 258 22.53 8.04 -20.67
C ARG A 258 22.50 8.10 -22.21
N ALA A 259 21.47 7.55 -22.83
CA ALA A 259 21.32 7.58 -24.28
C ALA A 259 21.23 9.03 -24.77
N LYS A 260 22.02 9.36 -25.80
CA LYS A 260 21.97 10.68 -26.47
C LYS A 260 20.84 10.76 -27.50
N THR A 261 20.29 9.61 -27.89
CA THR A 261 19.28 9.51 -28.95
C THR A 261 18.13 8.61 -28.47
N PRO A 262 16.86 8.92 -28.82
CA PRO A 262 15.70 8.17 -28.33
C PRO A 262 15.68 6.68 -28.72
N ASP A 263 16.26 6.32 -29.86
CA ASP A 263 16.39 4.93 -30.33
C ASP A 263 17.26 4.07 -29.41
N LYS A 264 18.20 4.68 -28.69
CA LYS A 264 19.10 3.99 -27.74
C LYS A 264 18.62 4.03 -26.30
N LEU A 265 17.44 4.62 -26.04
CA LEU A 265 16.87 4.74 -24.71
C LEU A 265 16.51 3.37 -24.12
N PHE A 266 16.06 2.43 -24.95
CA PHE A 266 15.70 1.08 -24.50
C PHE A 266 16.71 0.06 -25.00
N ARG A 267 17.13 -0.84 -24.13
CA ARG A 267 18.14 -1.85 -24.45
C ARG A 267 17.51 -3.09 -25.07
N GLY A 268 17.82 -3.36 -26.33
CA GLY A 268 17.33 -4.56 -27.03
C GLY A 268 15.82 -4.54 -27.32
N LEU A 269 15.22 -3.35 -27.33
CA LEU A 269 13.80 -3.14 -27.61
C LEU A 269 13.65 -2.12 -28.74
N ASP A 270 12.72 -2.39 -29.64
CA ASP A 270 12.41 -1.54 -30.79
C ASP A 270 11.10 -0.76 -30.58
N LYS A 271 10.76 0.09 -31.55
CA LYS A 271 9.54 0.92 -31.51
C LYS A 271 8.25 0.09 -31.49
N ALA A 272 8.24 -1.13 -32.03
CA ALA A 272 7.07 -2.00 -31.96
C ALA A 272 6.88 -2.56 -30.54
N ASP A 273 7.96 -2.92 -29.86
CA ASP A 273 7.92 -3.36 -28.46
C ASP A 273 7.40 -2.26 -27.54
N ILE A 274 7.89 -1.03 -27.69
CA ILE A 274 7.45 0.10 -26.84
C ILE A 274 5.97 0.39 -27.04
N ARG A 275 5.46 0.29 -28.29
CA ARG A 275 4.03 0.41 -28.57
C ARG A 275 3.22 -0.72 -27.94
N LEU A 276 3.74 -1.95 -27.95
CA LEU A 276 3.14 -3.10 -27.28
C LEU A 276 3.07 -2.87 -25.77
N PHE A 277 4.17 -2.42 -25.15
CA PHE A 277 4.23 -2.21 -23.70
C PHE A 277 3.27 -1.13 -23.23
N ARG A 278 3.13 -0.06 -24.01
CA ARG A 278 2.12 0.97 -23.74
C ARG A 278 0.70 0.43 -23.88
N ARG A 279 0.41 -0.32 -24.95
CA ARG A 279 -0.94 -0.84 -25.23
C ARG A 279 -1.40 -1.86 -24.19
N GLU A 280 -0.53 -2.76 -23.80
CA GLU A 280 -0.84 -3.83 -22.83
C GLU A 280 -0.47 -3.43 -21.38
N ASN A 281 -0.01 -2.19 -21.16
CA ASN A 281 0.42 -1.64 -19.87
C ASN A 281 1.42 -2.53 -19.09
N LEU A 282 2.49 -2.96 -19.77
CA LEU A 282 3.49 -3.85 -19.14
C LEU A 282 4.30 -3.11 -18.08
N GLY A 283 4.40 -3.68 -16.89
CA GLY A 283 5.34 -3.25 -15.86
C GLY A 283 6.79 -3.67 -16.16
N LEU A 284 7.75 -3.19 -15.36
CA LEU A 284 9.18 -3.46 -15.51
C LEU A 284 9.50 -4.96 -15.42
N ALA A 285 8.80 -5.68 -14.55
CA ALA A 285 8.97 -7.12 -14.37
C ALA A 285 8.66 -7.89 -15.66
N ALA A 286 7.46 -7.67 -16.21
CA ALA A 286 7.01 -8.28 -17.46
C ALA A 286 7.85 -7.83 -18.66
N ALA A 287 8.20 -6.54 -18.74
CA ALA A 287 9.03 -6.01 -19.81
C ALA A 287 10.45 -6.59 -19.79
N PHE A 288 10.99 -6.88 -18.60
CA PHE A 288 12.28 -7.55 -18.44
C PHE A 288 12.21 -8.97 -18.98
N GLU A 289 11.23 -9.77 -18.57
CA GLU A 289 11.04 -11.12 -19.10
C GLU A 289 10.74 -11.13 -20.59
N TYR A 290 9.97 -10.17 -21.08
CA TYR A 290 9.72 -10.03 -22.51
C TYR A 290 11.02 -9.87 -23.28
N ARG A 291 11.92 -9.02 -22.79
CA ARG A 291 13.22 -8.78 -23.42
C ARG A 291 14.12 -10.01 -23.38
N THR A 292 14.18 -10.74 -22.27
CA THR A 292 14.96 -11.98 -22.17
C THR A 292 14.45 -13.02 -23.17
N LEU A 293 13.13 -13.20 -23.24
CA LEU A 293 12.47 -14.07 -24.23
C LEU A 293 12.76 -13.60 -25.67
N LYS A 294 12.73 -12.29 -25.94
CA LYS A 294 13.05 -11.74 -27.27
C LYS A 294 14.49 -12.01 -27.66
N SER A 295 15.45 -11.86 -26.74
CA SER A 295 16.86 -12.17 -27.01
C SER A 295 17.12 -13.65 -27.31
N ALA A 296 16.33 -14.55 -26.74
CA ALA A 296 16.33 -15.98 -27.09
C ALA A 296 15.47 -16.31 -28.32
N GLY A 297 14.87 -15.30 -28.96
CA GLY A 297 13.96 -15.42 -30.10
C GLY A 297 12.65 -16.16 -29.81
N ALA A 298 12.25 -16.22 -28.54
CA ALA A 298 11.00 -16.78 -28.08
C ALA A 298 9.87 -15.75 -27.92
N ALA A 299 10.10 -14.47 -28.21
CA ALA A 299 9.09 -13.42 -28.19
C ALA A 299 9.08 -12.57 -29.46
N ARG A 300 7.90 -12.07 -29.82
CA ARG A 300 7.63 -11.14 -30.94
C ARG A 300 6.76 -9.99 -30.44
N PRO A 301 6.64 -8.86 -31.16
CA PRO A 301 5.86 -7.70 -30.71
C PRO A 301 4.35 -7.94 -30.85
N ASP A 302 3.83 -8.96 -30.17
CA ASP A 302 2.44 -9.39 -30.15
C ASP A 302 1.90 -9.56 -28.72
N LYS A 303 0.58 -9.59 -28.62
CA LYS A 303 -0.14 -9.72 -27.34
C LYS A 303 0.16 -11.04 -26.63
N ALA A 304 0.34 -12.13 -27.37
CA ALA A 304 0.62 -13.45 -26.79
C ALA A 304 1.96 -13.48 -26.05
N SER A 305 3.00 -12.88 -26.64
CA SER A 305 4.33 -12.77 -26.05
C SER A 305 4.32 -11.87 -24.82
N ALA A 306 3.57 -10.76 -24.87
CA ALA A 306 3.37 -9.90 -23.70
C ALA A 306 2.65 -10.62 -22.55
N ALA A 307 1.59 -11.38 -22.85
CA ALA A 307 0.85 -12.15 -21.86
C ALA A 307 1.72 -13.24 -21.23
N PHE A 308 2.50 -13.97 -22.04
CA PHE A 308 3.43 -14.98 -21.56
C PHE A 308 4.52 -14.38 -20.66
N ALA A 309 5.14 -13.27 -21.07
CA ALA A 309 6.13 -12.57 -20.25
C ALA A 309 5.56 -12.05 -18.92
N SER A 310 4.30 -11.59 -18.93
CA SER A 310 3.61 -11.14 -17.72
C SER A 310 3.33 -12.27 -16.75
N ALA A 311 2.95 -13.46 -17.27
CA ALA A 311 2.79 -14.66 -16.46
C ALA A 311 4.14 -15.12 -15.87
N LEU A 312 5.21 -15.03 -16.65
CA LEU A 312 6.54 -15.48 -16.25
C LEU A 312 7.15 -14.62 -15.13
N ALA A 313 6.95 -13.30 -15.19
CA ALA A 313 7.56 -12.29 -14.33
C ALA A 313 7.44 -12.53 -12.81
N PHE A 314 6.46 -13.33 -12.38
CA PHE A 314 6.17 -13.65 -10.99
C PHE A 314 6.06 -15.15 -10.69
N SER A 315 6.32 -16.02 -11.68
CA SER A 315 6.05 -17.46 -11.54
C SER A 315 7.32 -18.27 -11.31
N VAL A 316 8.25 -18.27 -12.28
CA VAL A 316 9.37 -19.22 -12.33
C VAL A 316 10.58 -18.62 -13.02
N ASP A 317 11.78 -19.07 -12.63
CA ASP A 317 12.99 -18.89 -13.45
C ASP A 317 12.98 -19.97 -14.54
N TRP A 318 12.84 -19.54 -15.79
CA TRP A 318 12.76 -20.46 -16.91
C TRP A 318 14.12 -21.04 -17.30
N SER A 319 15.23 -20.38 -16.93
CA SER A 319 16.57 -20.79 -17.37
C SER A 319 16.96 -22.16 -16.79
N ASP A 320 16.71 -22.35 -15.50
CA ASP A 320 16.89 -23.63 -14.82
C ASP A 320 15.99 -24.72 -15.41
N ILE A 321 14.73 -24.39 -15.72
CA ILE A 321 13.75 -25.35 -16.26
C ILE A 321 14.16 -25.83 -17.65
N VAL A 322 14.54 -24.93 -18.55
CA VAL A 322 14.93 -25.32 -19.92
C VAL A 322 16.24 -26.11 -19.93
N GLN A 323 17.15 -25.81 -19.01
CA GLN A 323 18.38 -26.58 -18.81
C GLN A 323 18.07 -27.97 -18.25
N GLU A 324 17.22 -28.07 -17.22
CA GLU A 324 16.77 -29.34 -16.64
C GLU A 324 16.04 -30.18 -17.69
N CYS A 325 15.21 -29.58 -18.54
CA CYS A 325 14.50 -30.29 -19.61
C CYS A 325 15.35 -30.59 -20.84
N GLU A 326 16.55 -30.02 -20.98
CA GLU A 326 17.41 -30.13 -22.17
C GLU A 326 16.70 -29.66 -23.46
N ILE A 327 15.97 -28.55 -23.38
CA ILE A 327 15.19 -27.98 -24.49
C ILE A 327 15.47 -26.50 -24.72
N GLU A 328 15.07 -26.00 -25.89
CA GLU A 328 15.06 -24.57 -26.16
C GLU A 328 13.84 -23.88 -25.52
N ILE A 329 14.01 -22.64 -25.09
CA ILE A 329 12.94 -21.82 -24.51
C ILE A 329 11.72 -21.67 -25.44
N ARG A 330 11.93 -21.73 -26.77
CA ARG A 330 10.84 -21.71 -27.75
C ARG A 330 9.98 -22.97 -27.68
N GLN A 331 10.60 -24.13 -27.44
CA GLN A 331 9.91 -25.40 -27.29
C GLN A 331 9.15 -25.41 -25.97
N TRP A 332 9.79 -24.96 -24.89
CA TRP A 332 9.15 -24.85 -23.58
C TRP A 332 7.94 -23.92 -23.59
N ARG A 333 8.05 -22.72 -24.17
CA ARG A 333 6.93 -21.80 -24.32
C ARG A 333 5.75 -22.46 -25.05
N LYS A 334 6.01 -23.13 -26.19
CA LYS A 334 4.98 -23.85 -26.95
C LYS A 334 4.34 -24.97 -26.13
N TYR A 335 5.13 -25.67 -25.33
CA TYR A 335 4.65 -26.70 -24.42
C TYR A 335 3.70 -26.10 -23.38
N ILE A 336 4.10 -25.06 -22.66
CA ILE A 336 3.26 -24.40 -21.64
C ILE A 336 1.97 -23.83 -22.25
N GLU A 337 2.06 -23.18 -23.41
CA GLU A 337 0.87 -22.65 -24.12
C GLU A 337 -0.10 -23.78 -24.52
N ARG A 338 0.42 -24.94 -24.94
CA ARG A 338 -0.39 -26.13 -25.26
C ARG A 338 -1.06 -26.70 -24.01
N GLN A 339 -0.31 -26.85 -22.93
CA GLN A 339 -0.82 -27.37 -21.65
C GLN A 339 -1.89 -26.44 -21.05
N SER A 340 -1.69 -25.12 -21.14
CA SER A 340 -2.67 -24.11 -20.70
C SER A 340 -4.00 -24.22 -21.45
N ARG A 341 -3.97 -24.43 -22.77
CA ARG A 341 -5.19 -24.63 -23.56
C ARG A 341 -5.87 -25.96 -23.24
N ARG A 342 -5.07 -27.03 -23.09
CA ARG A 342 -5.60 -28.38 -22.80
C ARG A 342 -6.28 -28.45 -21.44
N ALA A 343 -5.67 -27.85 -20.42
CA ALA A 343 -6.21 -27.85 -19.06
C ALA A 343 -7.21 -26.72 -18.80
N GLU A 344 -7.44 -25.82 -19.76
CA GLU A 344 -8.23 -24.60 -19.62
C GLU A 344 -7.80 -23.74 -18.42
N ARG A 345 -6.48 -23.65 -18.20
CA ARG A 345 -5.89 -22.90 -17.07
C ARG A 345 -5.05 -21.73 -17.54
N ALA A 346 -4.88 -20.74 -16.64
CA ALA A 346 -4.01 -19.61 -16.88
C ALA A 346 -2.55 -20.05 -17.08
N LEU A 347 -1.80 -19.31 -17.92
CA LEU A 347 -0.38 -19.58 -18.18
C LEU A 347 0.46 -19.60 -16.91
N SER A 348 0.21 -18.69 -15.96
CA SER A 348 0.93 -18.64 -14.67
C SER A 348 0.75 -19.92 -13.87
N THR A 349 -0.46 -20.49 -13.85
CA THR A 349 -0.74 -21.76 -13.18
C THR A 349 0.05 -22.89 -13.82
N MET A 350 0.10 -22.96 -15.15
CA MET A 350 0.86 -23.99 -15.85
C MET A 350 2.38 -23.86 -15.66
N LEU A 351 2.90 -22.64 -15.58
CA LEU A 351 4.31 -22.38 -15.29
C LEU A 351 4.70 -22.89 -13.90
N ILE A 352 3.90 -22.57 -12.89
CA ILE A 352 4.10 -23.03 -11.50
C ILE A 352 3.96 -24.55 -11.44
N GLU A 353 2.91 -25.10 -12.03
CA GLU A 353 2.63 -26.54 -12.04
C GLU A 353 3.76 -27.33 -12.72
N HIS A 354 4.37 -26.81 -13.79
CA HIS A 354 5.51 -27.47 -14.41
C HIS A 354 6.75 -27.48 -13.50
N ARG A 355 7.04 -26.34 -12.85
CA ARG A 355 8.12 -26.27 -11.86
C ARG A 355 7.89 -27.23 -10.70
N ASP A 356 6.69 -27.24 -10.12
CA ASP A 356 6.35 -28.10 -9.00
C ASP A 356 6.47 -29.58 -9.38
N TYR A 357 6.06 -29.94 -10.60
CA TYR A 357 6.23 -31.27 -11.15
C TYR A 357 7.71 -31.69 -11.25
N LEU A 358 8.58 -30.82 -11.78
CA LEU A 358 10.02 -31.10 -11.85
C LEU A 358 10.66 -31.19 -10.46
N ASP A 359 10.28 -30.29 -9.55
CA ASP A 359 10.71 -30.34 -8.14
C ASP A 359 10.29 -31.66 -7.48
N GLN A 360 9.07 -32.16 -7.74
CA GLN A 360 8.60 -33.46 -7.25
C GLN A 360 9.40 -34.65 -7.82
N LEU A 361 9.72 -34.63 -9.12
CA LEU A 361 10.56 -35.67 -9.73
C LEU A 361 11.93 -35.72 -9.04
N ARG A 362 12.54 -34.56 -8.78
CA ARG A 362 13.82 -34.44 -8.05
C ARG A 362 13.71 -34.97 -6.63
N ARG A 363 12.70 -34.54 -5.86
CA ARG A 363 12.52 -34.99 -4.46
C ARG A 363 12.31 -36.49 -4.33
N LEU A 364 11.60 -37.09 -5.29
CA LEU A 364 11.31 -38.52 -5.29
C LEU A 364 12.43 -39.37 -5.91
N GLY A 365 13.44 -38.75 -6.51
CA GLY A 365 14.52 -39.45 -7.21
C GLY A 365 14.02 -40.29 -8.39
N ILE A 366 12.91 -39.87 -9.02
CA ILE A 366 12.30 -40.60 -10.14
C ILE A 366 12.80 -40.01 -11.44
N TYR A 367 13.35 -40.86 -12.32
CA TYR A 367 13.60 -40.49 -13.71
C TYR A 367 12.28 -40.56 -14.48
N GLY A 368 11.55 -39.44 -14.52
CA GLY A 368 10.28 -39.29 -15.23
C GLY A 368 10.41 -38.46 -16.49
N ASP A 369 9.39 -38.51 -17.35
CA ASP A 369 9.28 -37.60 -18.49
C ASP A 369 9.18 -36.15 -17.98
N ARG A 370 10.11 -35.29 -18.42
CA ARG A 370 10.22 -33.89 -18.00
C ARG A 370 9.20 -33.00 -18.74
N LEU A 371 8.64 -33.48 -19.85
CA LEU A 371 7.64 -32.79 -20.66
C LEU A 371 6.43 -33.70 -20.96
N PRO A 372 5.70 -34.16 -19.93
CA PRO A 372 4.57 -35.07 -20.12
C PRO A 372 3.50 -34.49 -21.06
N ASP A 373 2.87 -35.36 -21.87
CA ASP A 373 1.80 -34.99 -22.79
C ASP A 373 0.61 -34.30 -22.09
N ASP A 374 0.27 -34.74 -20.88
CA ASP A 374 -0.68 -34.11 -19.98
C ASP A 374 0.01 -33.75 -18.67
N LEU A 375 0.43 -32.49 -18.55
CA LEU A 375 1.15 -32.02 -17.37
C LEU A 375 0.29 -32.08 -16.12
N HIS A 376 -0.99 -31.73 -16.24
CA HIS A 376 -1.88 -31.66 -15.10
C HIS A 376 -2.13 -33.05 -14.52
N GLU A 377 -2.41 -34.02 -15.37
CA GLU A 377 -2.60 -35.41 -14.94
C GLU A 377 -1.29 -36.00 -14.37
N ALA A 378 -0.16 -35.77 -15.03
CA ALA A 378 1.14 -36.26 -14.56
C ALA A 378 1.50 -35.69 -13.17
N HIS A 379 1.31 -34.39 -12.98
CA HIS A 379 1.53 -33.73 -11.69
C HIS A 379 0.56 -34.20 -10.61
N ALA A 380 -0.72 -34.42 -10.93
CA ALA A 380 -1.70 -34.96 -9.98
C ALA A 380 -1.33 -36.38 -9.51
N ARG A 381 -0.93 -37.26 -10.44
CA ARG A 381 -0.49 -38.63 -10.11
C ARG A 381 0.77 -38.64 -9.25
N LEU A 382 1.74 -37.77 -9.57
CA LEU A 382 2.99 -37.67 -8.82
C LEU A 382 2.75 -37.10 -7.41
N SER A 383 1.89 -36.09 -7.29
CA SER A 383 1.44 -35.53 -6.01
C SER A 383 0.71 -36.56 -5.14
N GLU A 384 -0.07 -37.45 -5.74
CA GLU A 384 -0.71 -38.56 -5.02
C GLU A 384 0.32 -39.57 -4.53
N ARG A 385 1.28 -39.95 -5.38
CA ARG A 385 2.37 -40.86 -5.01
C ARG A 385 3.23 -40.29 -3.88
N GLU A 386 3.59 -39.01 -3.94
CA GLU A 386 4.34 -38.33 -2.89
C GLU A 386 3.58 -38.35 -1.56
N ARG A 387 2.27 -38.06 -1.58
CA ARG A 387 1.40 -38.16 -0.39
C ARG A 387 1.39 -39.57 0.19
N ARG A 388 1.24 -40.61 -0.64
CA ARG A 388 1.29 -42.02 -0.19
C ARG A 388 2.62 -42.37 0.47
N LEU A 389 3.74 -41.90 -0.09
CA LEU A 389 5.08 -42.13 0.46
C LEU A 389 5.29 -41.39 1.80
N ALA A 390 4.93 -40.12 1.87
CA ALA A 390 5.00 -39.32 3.09
C ALA A 390 4.12 -39.91 4.22
N ASN A 391 2.96 -40.45 3.86
CA ASN A 391 2.05 -41.09 4.80
C ASN A 391 2.45 -42.53 5.16
N ARG A 392 3.41 -43.17 4.45
CA ARG A 392 3.78 -44.57 4.71
C ARG A 392 4.27 -44.81 6.14
N GLY A 393 5.20 -43.99 6.63
CA GLY A 393 5.71 -44.11 8.00
C GLY A 393 4.65 -43.80 9.07
N LYS A 394 3.71 -42.90 8.79
CA LYS A 394 2.55 -42.65 9.68
C LYS A 394 1.58 -43.83 9.65
N ASN A 395 1.29 -44.37 8.49
CA ASN A 395 0.38 -45.49 8.28
C ASN A 395 0.95 -46.80 8.88
N GLU A 396 2.27 -46.99 8.91
CA GLU A 396 2.90 -48.11 9.64
C GLU A 396 2.70 -47.99 11.17
N LYS A 397 2.76 -46.78 11.72
CA LYS A 397 2.42 -46.53 13.13
C LYS A 397 0.93 -46.79 13.40
N PHE A 398 0.03 -46.36 12.51
CA PHE A 398 -1.40 -46.69 12.61
C PHE A 398 -1.65 -48.20 12.54
N ARG A 399 -1.00 -48.92 11.62
CA ARG A 399 -1.09 -50.39 11.52
C ARG A 399 -0.58 -51.10 12.77
N THR A 400 0.54 -50.65 13.32
CA THR A 400 1.11 -51.21 14.55
C THR A 400 0.19 -50.95 15.73
N ARG A 401 -0.31 -49.72 15.87
CA ARG A 401 -1.27 -49.33 16.91
C ARG A 401 -2.59 -50.08 16.79
N ARG A 402 -3.07 -50.35 15.57
CA ARG A 402 -4.24 -51.20 15.31
C ARG A 402 -4.05 -52.64 15.78
N ARG A 403 -2.86 -53.23 15.54
CA ARG A 403 -2.55 -54.57 16.06
C ARG A 403 -2.51 -54.61 17.59
N LEU A 404 -1.91 -53.60 18.21
CA LEU A 404 -1.77 -53.51 19.67
C LEU A 404 -3.11 -53.20 20.39
N LEU A 405 -3.95 -52.37 19.78
CA LEU A 405 -5.22 -51.92 20.35
C LEU A 405 -6.43 -52.61 19.72
N GLY A 406 -6.23 -53.72 19.00
CA GLY A 406 -7.33 -54.45 18.35
C GLY A 406 -8.35 -55.00 19.34
N TRP A 407 -7.93 -55.26 20.58
CA TRP A 407 -8.80 -55.65 21.68
C TRP A 407 -9.71 -54.52 22.18
N MET A 408 -9.38 -53.25 21.89
CA MET A 408 -10.22 -52.09 22.19
C MET A 408 -11.29 -51.85 21.12
N CYS A 409 -11.38 -52.72 20.09
CA CYS A 409 -12.44 -52.64 19.10
C CYS A 409 -13.79 -53.02 19.71
N TRP A 410 -14.74 -52.09 19.70
CA TRP A 410 -16.04 -52.28 20.31
C TRP A 410 -17.17 -51.84 19.39
N ARG A 411 -18.25 -52.61 19.34
CA ARG A 411 -19.42 -52.31 18.50
C ARG A 411 -20.72 -52.49 19.28
N TYR A 412 -21.56 -51.46 19.32
CA TYR A 412 -22.86 -51.51 20.00
C TYR A 412 -23.84 -50.50 19.41
N LYS A 413 -25.10 -50.89 19.17
CA LYS A 413 -26.18 -50.03 18.63
C LYS A 413 -25.73 -49.15 17.43
N GLY A 414 -25.00 -49.75 16.49
CA GLY A 414 -24.47 -49.08 15.30
C GLY A 414 -23.37 -48.04 15.58
N MET A 415 -22.70 -48.12 16.74
CA MET A 415 -21.50 -47.35 17.09
C MET A 415 -20.30 -48.29 16.98
N LEU A 416 -19.18 -47.79 16.47
CA LEU A 416 -17.95 -48.54 16.28
C LEU A 416 -16.77 -47.72 16.82
N ILE A 417 -16.12 -48.23 17.86
CA ILE A 417 -14.84 -47.72 18.34
C ILE A 417 -13.78 -48.65 17.79
N ARG A 418 -12.84 -48.10 17.04
CA ARG A 418 -11.66 -48.85 16.58
C ARG A 418 -10.47 -47.92 16.42
N PRO A 419 -9.24 -48.44 16.53
CA PRO A 419 -8.06 -47.70 16.12
C PRO A 419 -8.19 -47.20 14.67
N VAL A 420 -7.74 -45.97 14.43
CA VAL A 420 -7.72 -45.34 13.11
C VAL A 420 -6.83 -46.15 12.15
N ASP A 421 -7.29 -46.36 10.93
CA ASP A 421 -6.64 -47.19 9.93
C ASP A 421 -5.52 -46.48 9.19
N SER A 422 -5.64 -45.16 8.96
CA SER A 422 -4.65 -44.37 8.24
C SER A 422 -4.79 -42.88 8.53
N ALA A 423 -3.76 -42.10 8.18
CA ALA A 423 -3.85 -40.65 8.21
C ALA A 423 -4.96 -40.10 7.28
N GLU A 424 -5.23 -40.78 6.17
CA GLU A 424 -6.27 -40.40 5.20
C GLU A 424 -7.69 -40.59 5.77
N GLU A 425 -7.89 -41.56 6.66
CA GLU A 425 -9.18 -41.73 7.36
C GLU A 425 -9.50 -40.51 8.22
N ILE A 426 -8.52 -39.96 8.95
CA ILE A 426 -8.70 -38.76 9.78
C ILE A 426 -9.06 -37.54 8.92
N VAL A 427 -8.36 -37.37 7.79
CA VAL A 427 -8.63 -36.25 6.88
C VAL A 427 -10.03 -36.36 6.30
N ARG A 428 -10.43 -37.55 5.82
CA ARG A 428 -11.77 -37.81 5.29
C ARG A 428 -12.85 -37.59 6.35
N GLU A 429 -12.66 -38.10 7.57
CA GLU A 429 -13.60 -37.90 8.67
C GLU A 429 -13.75 -36.40 9.03
N GLY A 430 -12.64 -35.65 9.02
CA GLY A 430 -12.66 -34.20 9.20
C GLY A 430 -13.32 -33.42 8.06
N GLU A 431 -13.23 -33.88 6.81
CA GLU A 431 -13.96 -33.32 5.66
C GLU A 431 -15.46 -33.59 5.77
N GLU A 432 -15.85 -34.83 6.05
CA GLU A 432 -17.24 -35.21 6.27
C GLU A 432 -17.88 -34.45 7.45
N MET A 433 -17.13 -34.24 8.54
CA MET A 433 -17.58 -33.45 9.67
C MET A 433 -17.77 -31.98 9.29
N ARG A 434 -16.85 -31.39 8.52
CA ARG A 434 -16.97 -30.01 8.04
C ARG A 434 -18.18 -29.81 7.13
N ASP A 435 -18.42 -30.71 6.18
CA ASP A 435 -19.56 -30.60 5.27
C ASP A 435 -20.88 -30.85 6.00
N PHE A 436 -20.89 -31.70 7.03
CA PHE A 436 -22.02 -31.85 7.93
C PHE A 436 -22.31 -30.57 8.73
N ILE A 437 -21.29 -29.91 9.29
CA ILE A 437 -21.44 -28.63 10.01
C ILE A 437 -21.96 -27.53 9.07
N LYS A 438 -21.42 -27.43 7.84
CA LYS A 438 -21.93 -26.50 6.82
C LYS A 438 -23.42 -26.73 6.52
N ASN A 439 -23.83 -27.99 6.40
CA ASN A 439 -25.23 -28.34 6.20
C ASN A 439 -26.09 -27.97 7.43
N ALA A 440 -25.60 -28.17 8.65
CA ALA A 440 -26.33 -27.79 9.87
C ALA A 440 -26.50 -26.25 10.00
N VAL A 441 -25.46 -25.48 9.68
CA VAL A 441 -25.52 -24.00 9.63
C VAL A 441 -26.54 -23.54 8.57
N SER A 442 -26.48 -24.13 7.37
CA SER A 442 -27.40 -23.81 6.27
C SER A 442 -28.87 -24.13 6.60
N ASN A 443 -29.11 -25.01 7.56
CA ASN A 443 -30.44 -25.37 8.08
C ASN A 443 -30.85 -24.60 9.35
N GLY A 444 -30.17 -23.48 9.66
CA GLY A 444 -30.65 -22.48 10.64
C GLY A 444 -30.18 -22.66 12.09
N LEU A 445 -29.10 -23.43 12.33
CA LEU A 445 -28.43 -23.45 13.63
C LEU A 445 -27.47 -22.25 13.76
N THR A 446 -27.59 -21.49 14.84
CA THR A 446 -26.69 -20.37 15.16
C THR A 446 -25.37 -20.87 15.75
N ALA A 447 -24.32 -20.05 15.72
CA ALA A 447 -23.00 -20.42 16.24
C ALA A 447 -23.02 -20.79 17.74
N ALA A 448 -23.88 -20.16 18.54
CA ALA A 448 -24.04 -20.46 19.96
C ALA A 448 -24.74 -21.82 20.19
N GLU A 449 -25.70 -22.18 19.35
CA GLU A 449 -26.39 -23.48 19.40
C GLU A 449 -25.47 -24.60 18.94
N LEU A 450 -24.64 -24.36 17.91
CA LEU A 450 -23.58 -25.28 17.49
C LEU A 450 -22.56 -25.48 18.61
N LEU A 451 -22.13 -24.41 19.28
CA LEU A 451 -21.20 -24.50 20.40
C LEU A 451 -21.82 -25.26 21.58
N THR A 452 -23.12 -25.10 21.84
CA THR A 452 -23.84 -25.83 22.89
C THR A 452 -23.94 -27.32 22.56
N CYS A 453 -24.27 -27.67 21.32
CA CYS A 453 -24.29 -29.06 20.86
C CYS A 453 -22.88 -29.69 20.88
N MET A 454 -21.85 -28.93 20.50
CA MET A 454 -20.44 -29.34 20.57
C MET A 454 -20.00 -29.53 22.02
N THR A 455 -20.37 -28.62 22.92
CA THR A 455 -20.03 -28.68 24.34
C THR A 455 -20.74 -29.85 25.03
N ALA A 456 -22.01 -30.11 24.72
CA ALA A 456 -22.73 -31.29 25.21
C ALA A 456 -22.05 -32.59 24.73
N ALA A 457 -21.56 -32.60 23.49
CA ALA A 457 -20.82 -33.73 22.94
C ALA A 457 -19.41 -33.87 23.56
N VAL A 458 -18.73 -32.77 23.93
CA VAL A 458 -17.44 -32.76 24.67
C VAL A 458 -17.64 -33.21 26.12
N VAL A 459 -18.71 -32.78 26.80
CA VAL A 459 -19.00 -33.17 28.19
C VAL A 459 -19.34 -34.67 28.26
N ALA A 460 -20.07 -35.21 27.28
CA ALA A 460 -20.26 -36.65 27.17
C ALA A 460 -18.94 -37.42 26.97
N PHE A 461 -17.97 -36.82 26.27
CA PHE A 461 -16.62 -37.35 26.09
C PHE A 461 -15.81 -37.39 27.40
N GLY A 462 -15.95 -36.36 28.24
CA GLY A 462 -15.32 -36.28 29.56
C GLY A 462 -15.79 -37.35 30.57
N PHE A 463 -16.95 -37.96 30.33
CA PHE A 463 -17.51 -39.05 31.15
C PHE A 463 -17.32 -40.44 30.53
N GLY A 464 -16.44 -40.59 29.53
CA GLY A 464 -15.99 -41.90 29.02
C GLY A 464 -16.67 -42.40 27.74
N ALA A 465 -17.37 -41.54 27.00
CA ALA A 465 -17.84 -41.83 25.64
C ALA A 465 -16.78 -41.42 24.59
N TYR A 466 -16.61 -42.18 23.50
CA TYR A 466 -15.53 -41.96 22.51
C TYR A 466 -16.01 -41.19 21.26
N GLU A 467 -15.10 -40.75 20.39
CA GLU A 467 -15.25 -39.78 19.28
C GLU A 467 -16.41 -40.03 18.29
N CYS A 468 -16.84 -41.28 18.09
CA CYS A 468 -18.03 -41.59 17.28
C CYS A 468 -19.37 -41.24 17.96
N ASP A 469 -19.38 -41.12 19.29
CA ASP A 469 -20.55 -40.72 20.10
C ASP A 469 -20.81 -39.22 19.98
N TYR A 470 -19.77 -38.45 19.64
CA TYR A 470 -19.84 -37.01 19.41
C TYR A 470 -20.87 -36.68 18.34
N ARG A 471 -20.83 -37.38 17.19
CA ARG A 471 -21.76 -37.16 16.06
C ARG A 471 -23.19 -37.54 16.42
N LYS A 472 -23.43 -38.61 17.19
CA LYS A 472 -24.80 -39.04 17.56
C LYS A 472 -25.42 -38.18 18.65
N PHE A 473 -24.67 -37.80 19.67
CA PHE A 473 -25.13 -36.86 20.69
C PHE A 473 -25.35 -35.47 20.10
N PHE A 474 -24.42 -35.00 19.26
CA PHE A 474 -24.58 -33.74 18.54
C PHE A 474 -25.80 -33.75 17.63
N VAL A 475 -26.04 -34.82 16.86
CA VAL A 475 -27.25 -34.97 16.02
C VAL A 475 -28.52 -35.06 16.86
N ALA A 476 -28.50 -35.76 18.00
CA ALA A 476 -29.65 -35.87 18.89
C ALA A 476 -30.01 -34.52 19.53
N GLU A 477 -28.99 -33.75 19.94
CA GLU A 477 -29.19 -32.44 20.56
C GLU A 477 -29.55 -31.38 19.52
N ALA A 478 -28.92 -31.39 18.34
CA ALA A 478 -29.33 -30.58 17.20
C ALA A 478 -30.78 -30.88 16.79
N ARG A 479 -31.22 -32.16 16.77
CA ARG A 479 -32.62 -32.54 16.51
C ARG A 479 -33.59 -32.09 17.61
N LYS A 480 -33.18 -32.07 18.88
CA LYS A 480 -34.00 -31.49 19.97
C LYS A 480 -34.17 -29.98 19.78
N VAL A 481 -33.09 -29.26 19.52
CA VAL A 481 -33.12 -27.81 19.26
C VAL A 481 -34.01 -27.51 18.04
N TRP A 482 -33.90 -28.32 17.00
CA TRP A 482 -34.75 -28.22 15.81
C TRP A 482 -36.24 -28.49 16.12
N ARG A 483 -36.55 -29.53 16.91
CA ARG A 483 -37.92 -29.83 17.36
C ARG A 483 -38.52 -28.75 18.27
N MET A 484 -37.69 -28.09 19.07
CA MET A 484 -38.11 -26.96 19.90
C MET A 484 -38.42 -25.73 19.06
N LYS A 485 -37.62 -25.44 18.03
CA LYS A 485 -37.89 -24.36 17.06
C LYS A 485 -39.15 -24.62 16.23
N SER A 486 -39.36 -25.85 15.75
CA SER A 486 -40.57 -26.20 14.97
C SER A 486 -41.87 -26.20 15.79
N LYS A 487 -41.80 -26.19 17.12
CA LYS A 487 -42.96 -26.05 18.03
C LYS A 487 -43.16 -24.61 18.55
N ALA A 488 -42.20 -23.73 18.31
CA ALA A 488 -42.19 -22.34 18.77
C ALA A 488 -42.43 -21.31 17.64
N SER A 489 -42.57 -21.77 16.39
CA SER A 489 -43.14 -20.97 15.31
C SER A 489 -44.66 -21.16 15.31
N PRO A 490 -45.46 -20.08 15.43
CA PRO A 490 -46.90 -20.12 15.21
C PRO A 490 -47.26 -20.52 13.77
#